data_AF-A0AAV1M277-F1
#
_entry.id   AF-A0AAV1M277-F1
#
_cell.length_a   1.000
_cell.length_b   1.000
_cell.length_c   1.000
_cell.angle_alpha   90.00
_cell.angle_beta   90.00
_cell.angle_gamma   90.00
#
_symmetry.space_group_name_H-M   'P 1'
#
loop_
_entity.id
_entity.type
_entity.pdbx_description
1 polymer ?
#
loop_
_entity_poly.entity_id
_entity_poly.type
_entity_poly.pdbx_seq_one_letter_code
_entity_poly.pdbx_strand_id
1 'polypeptide(L)'
;MFFKILSLTLVCALSTGLTSAKKASIYVPSDIVGLITEKSVECIAETGADLNILQRVFQWQFDNNKTSKKFSFCLFKKAGFSDDTGHFHKNKLLALYEKSDKKERVKEVIDECAKINEKNPLETMYKVILCFFDKTPVLLEVQLD
;
A
#
# COMPACT_ATOMS: atom_id res chain seq x y z
N MET A 1 -6.77 -56.67 37.65
CA MET A 1 -5.36 -56.33 37.35
C MET A 1 -5.33 -55.84 35.91
N PHE A 2 -5.59 -54.56 35.64
CA PHE A 2 -4.60 -53.47 35.58
C PHE A 2 -3.43 -53.79 34.63
N PHE A 3 -3.39 -53.20 33.42
CA PHE A 3 -2.44 -52.14 33.07
C PHE A 3 -2.50 -51.75 31.57
N LYS A 4 -2.76 -50.45 31.33
CA LYS A 4 -2.23 -49.57 30.28
C LYS A 4 -2.33 -49.98 28.81
N ILE A 5 -3.34 -49.43 28.12
CA ILE A 5 -3.16 -48.86 26.78
C ILE A 5 -3.84 -47.49 26.75
N LEU A 6 -3.16 -46.49 27.30
CA LEU A 6 -3.51 -45.07 27.14
C LEU A 6 -2.23 -44.28 26.88
N SER A 7 -1.79 -44.30 25.62
CA SER A 7 -0.89 -43.30 25.06
C SER A 7 -1.03 -43.36 23.55
N LEU A 8 -2.16 -42.83 23.07
CA LEU A 8 -2.36 -42.52 21.66
C LEU A 8 -2.36 -41.00 21.54
N THR A 9 -1.16 -40.46 21.32
CA THR A 9 -0.85 -39.20 20.62
C THR A 9 -1.98 -38.16 20.56
N LEU A 10 -2.05 -37.28 21.56
CA LEU A 10 -2.68 -35.97 21.44
C LEU A 10 -1.68 -34.99 20.81
N VAL A 11 -1.47 -35.12 19.50
CA VAL A 11 -0.88 -34.07 18.66
C VAL A 11 -1.70 -34.01 17.38
N CYS A 12 -2.84 -33.34 17.45
CA CYS A 12 -3.56 -32.92 16.25
C CYS A 12 -3.87 -31.43 16.36
N ALA A 13 -3.18 -30.69 15.50
CA ALA A 13 -3.59 -29.42 14.90
C ALA A 13 -3.65 -28.17 15.81
N LEU A 14 -2.53 -27.85 16.48
CA LEU A 14 -2.07 -26.45 16.52
C LEU A 14 -1.36 -26.14 15.20
N SER A 15 -2.13 -26.00 14.13
CA SER A 15 -1.75 -25.11 13.05
C SER A 15 -2.98 -24.29 12.74
N THR A 16 -3.18 -23.23 13.52
CA THR A 16 -3.82 -22.02 13.01
C THR A 16 -2.96 -21.59 11.83
N GLY A 17 -3.24 -22.16 10.66
CA GLY A 17 -2.69 -21.67 9.41
C GLY A 17 -3.03 -20.20 9.38
N LEU A 18 -2.00 -19.35 9.40
CA LEU A 18 -2.14 -17.94 9.14
C LEU A 18 -2.63 -17.84 7.69
N THR A 19 -3.95 -17.89 7.49
CA THR A 19 -4.55 -17.68 6.17
C THR A 19 -4.32 -16.21 5.85
N SER A 20 -3.21 -15.92 5.19
CA SER A 20 -2.96 -14.59 4.64
C SER A 20 -4.08 -14.33 3.65
N ALA A 21 -5.05 -13.50 4.05
CA ALA A 21 -6.20 -13.21 3.22
C ALA A 21 -5.71 -12.55 1.93
N LYS A 22 -5.94 -13.22 0.79
CA LYS A 22 -5.59 -12.69 -0.52
C LYS A 22 -6.31 -11.35 -0.72
N LYS A 23 -5.56 -10.27 -0.97
CA LYS A 23 -6.11 -8.95 -1.27
C LYS A 23 -6.89 -9.01 -2.59
N ALA A 24 -8.03 -8.32 -2.65
CA ALA A 24 -8.78 -8.16 -3.90
C ALA A 24 -7.99 -7.29 -4.88
N SER A 25 -8.07 -7.55 -6.18
CA SER A 25 -7.51 -6.65 -7.19
C SER A 25 -8.62 -5.75 -7.75
N ILE A 26 -8.32 -4.47 -7.98
CA ILE A 26 -9.12 -3.60 -8.84
C ILE A 26 -8.21 -2.90 -9.85
N TYR A 27 -8.77 -2.64 -11.03
CA TYR A 27 -8.06 -1.94 -12.09
C TYR A 27 -8.02 -0.43 -11.86
N VAL A 28 -6.84 0.15 -12.05
CA VAL A 28 -6.65 1.60 -12.06
C VAL A 28 -7.16 2.16 -13.38
N PRO A 29 -7.99 3.23 -13.38
CA PRO A 29 -8.38 3.92 -14.60
C PRO A 29 -7.18 4.39 -15.43
N SER A 30 -7.27 4.30 -16.76
CA SER A 30 -6.14 4.58 -17.66
C SER A 30 -5.63 6.01 -17.61
N ASP A 31 -6.51 6.99 -17.33
CA ASP A 31 -6.15 8.38 -17.09
C ASP A 31 -5.30 8.55 -15.82
N ILE A 32 -5.62 7.80 -14.76
CA ILE A 32 -4.82 7.77 -13.54
C ILE A 32 -3.48 7.06 -13.77
N VAL A 33 -3.46 5.98 -14.56
CA VAL A 33 -2.20 5.33 -14.96
C VAL A 33 -1.30 6.32 -15.69
N GLY A 34 -1.83 7.04 -16.70
CA GLY A 34 -1.10 8.07 -17.44
C GLY A 34 -0.57 9.18 -16.54
N LEU A 35 -1.41 9.71 -15.63
CA LEU A 35 -1.02 10.72 -14.65
C LEU A 35 0.14 10.23 -13.76
N ILE A 36 0.03 9.03 -13.19
CA ILE A 36 1.06 8.46 -12.31
C ILE A 36 2.36 8.23 -13.09
N THR A 37 2.31 7.74 -14.33
CA THR A 37 3.49 7.55 -15.17
C THR A 37 4.18 8.88 -15.49
N GLU A 38 3.42 9.88 -15.94
CA GLU A 38 3.96 11.22 -16.25
C GLU A 38 4.65 11.83 -15.02
N LYS A 39 3.97 11.84 -13.86
CA LYS A 39 4.53 12.42 -12.63
C LYS A 39 5.68 11.60 -12.07
N SER A 40 5.70 10.29 -12.29
CA SER A 40 6.84 9.46 -11.92
C SER A 40 8.09 9.85 -12.72
N VAL A 41 7.98 10.12 -14.03
CA VAL A 41 9.12 10.56 -14.85
C VAL A 41 9.68 11.90 -14.37
N GLU A 42 8.81 12.87 -14.06
CA GLU A 42 9.25 14.14 -13.45
C GLU A 42 10.00 13.91 -12.12
N CYS A 43 9.43 13.07 -11.24
CA CYS A 43 10.02 12.81 -9.93
C CYS A 43 11.31 12.00 -9.99
N ILE A 44 11.49 11.14 -10.99
CA ILE A 44 12.78 10.50 -11.27
C ILE A 44 13.84 11.56 -11.59
N ALA A 45 13.53 12.51 -12.47
CA ALA A 45 14.45 13.59 -12.81
C ALA A 45 14.80 14.49 -11.61
N GLU A 46 13.83 14.78 -10.74
CA GLU A 46 14.06 15.62 -9.55
C GLU A 46 14.84 14.92 -8.43
N THR A 47 14.67 13.60 -8.29
CA THR A 47 15.20 12.87 -7.12
C THR A 47 16.41 12.00 -7.42
N GLY A 48 16.66 11.70 -8.70
CA GLY A 48 17.67 10.73 -9.13
C GLY A 48 17.28 9.28 -8.81
N ALA A 49 15.97 8.99 -8.68
CA ALA A 49 15.50 7.62 -8.52
C ALA A 49 15.76 6.80 -9.78
N ASP A 50 16.03 5.50 -9.59
CA ASP A 50 16.25 4.58 -10.70
C ASP A 50 14.94 4.32 -11.46
N LEU A 51 15.01 4.25 -12.80
CA LEU A 51 13.85 4.02 -13.67
C LEU A 51 13.09 2.74 -13.33
N ASN A 52 13.75 1.73 -12.75
CA ASN A 52 13.13 0.48 -12.32
C ASN A 52 12.07 0.68 -11.22
N ILE A 53 12.02 1.85 -10.56
CA ILE A 53 10.96 2.17 -9.60
C ILE A 53 9.57 2.15 -10.26
N LEU A 54 9.46 2.46 -11.55
CA LEU A 54 8.21 2.47 -12.32
C LEU A 54 7.50 1.10 -12.31
N GLN A 55 8.27 0.01 -12.22
CA GLN A 55 7.72 -1.35 -12.15
C GLN A 55 7.00 -1.63 -10.83
N ARG A 56 7.26 -0.83 -9.79
CA ARG A 56 6.82 -1.08 -8.41
C ARG A 56 5.83 -0.03 -7.88
N VAL A 57 5.69 1.12 -8.56
CA VAL A 57 4.84 2.25 -8.12
C VAL A 57 3.39 1.82 -7.88
N PHE A 58 2.77 1.12 -8.82
CA PHE A 58 1.37 0.69 -8.69
C PHE A 58 1.16 -0.39 -7.62
N GLN A 59 2.23 -1.08 -7.24
CA GLN A 59 2.22 -2.04 -6.14
C GLN A 59 2.52 -1.38 -4.78
N TRP A 60 2.67 -0.06 -4.72
CA TRP A 60 2.99 0.71 -3.50
C TRP A 60 4.29 0.28 -2.81
N GLN A 61 5.22 -0.32 -3.57
CA GLN A 61 6.47 -0.83 -3.03
C GLN A 61 7.59 0.21 -3.16
N PHE A 62 7.95 0.81 -2.04
CA PHE A 62 9.01 1.82 -1.95
C PHE A 62 10.07 1.41 -0.92
N ASP A 63 11.32 1.47 -1.33
CA ASP A 63 12.47 1.13 -0.48
C ASP A 63 12.63 2.14 0.67
N ASN A 64 13.14 1.68 1.82
CA ASN A 64 13.46 2.54 2.97
C ASN A 64 14.81 3.26 2.78
N ASN A 65 14.97 4.02 1.70
CA ASN A 65 16.15 4.83 1.46
C ASN A 65 15.76 6.27 1.09
N LYS A 66 16.71 7.20 1.24
CA LYS A 66 16.46 8.64 1.04
C LYS A 66 15.88 8.96 -0.34
N THR A 67 16.38 8.31 -1.39
CA THR A 67 15.96 8.57 -2.78
C THR A 67 14.54 8.07 -3.03
N SER A 68 14.24 6.84 -2.62
CA SER A 68 12.91 6.24 -2.75
C SER A 68 11.84 7.03 -1.97
N LYS A 69 12.15 7.49 -0.76
CA LYS A 69 11.24 8.34 0.01
C LYS A 69 10.98 9.68 -0.67
N LYS A 70 12.03 10.33 -1.18
CA LYS A 70 11.90 11.58 -1.95
C LYS A 70 11.04 11.38 -3.20
N PHE A 71 11.25 10.27 -3.90
CA PHE A 71 10.47 9.92 -5.08
C PHE A 71 8.99 9.76 -4.73
N SER A 72 8.64 8.95 -3.72
CA SER A 72 7.25 8.72 -3.37
C SER A 72 6.56 10.00 -2.89
N PHE A 73 7.24 10.82 -2.08
CA PHE A 73 6.73 12.14 -1.67
C PHE A 73 6.47 13.05 -2.87
N CYS A 74 7.42 13.16 -3.80
CA CYS A 74 7.25 13.93 -5.03
C CYS A 74 6.06 13.42 -5.85
N LEU A 75 5.96 12.10 -6.05
CA LEU A 75 4.94 11.48 -6.88
C LEU A 75 3.53 11.75 -6.35
N PHE A 76 3.27 11.41 -5.08
CA PHE A 76 1.93 11.58 -4.51
C PHE A 76 1.53 13.05 -4.42
N LYS A 77 2.49 13.96 -4.16
CA LYS A 77 2.24 15.40 -4.16
C LYS A 77 1.90 15.92 -5.56
N LYS A 78 2.70 15.61 -6.58
CA LYS A 78 2.49 16.10 -7.95
C LYS A 78 1.27 15.51 -8.65
N ALA A 79 0.96 14.24 -8.37
CA ALA A 79 -0.31 13.63 -8.80
C ALA A 79 -1.51 14.17 -8.00
N GLY A 80 -1.24 14.98 -6.96
CA GLY A 80 -2.23 15.63 -6.11
C GLY A 80 -3.01 14.63 -5.27
N PHE A 81 -2.42 13.50 -4.91
CA PHE A 81 -2.97 12.53 -3.95
C PHE A 81 -2.58 12.83 -2.52
N SER A 82 -1.63 13.74 -2.29
CA SER A 82 -1.20 14.14 -0.95
C SER A 82 -0.86 15.61 -0.83
N ASP A 83 -0.86 16.10 0.41
CA ASP A 83 -0.42 17.45 0.76
C ASP A 83 1.08 17.53 1.09
N ASP A 84 1.51 18.75 1.45
CA ASP A 84 2.89 19.08 1.83
C ASP A 84 3.34 18.50 3.17
N THR A 85 2.41 17.99 3.98
CA THR A 85 2.69 17.39 5.29
C THR A 85 2.91 15.88 5.21
N GLY A 86 2.68 15.29 4.03
CA GLY A 86 2.88 13.86 3.77
C GLY A 86 1.61 13.03 3.96
N HIS A 87 0.43 13.65 3.97
CA HIS A 87 -0.84 12.98 4.17
C HIS A 87 -1.65 12.87 2.89
N PHE A 88 -2.37 11.76 2.71
CA PHE A 88 -3.21 11.58 1.54
C PHE A 88 -4.46 12.48 1.58
N HIS A 89 -4.82 13.03 0.42
CA HIS A 89 -6.13 13.59 0.18
C HIS A 89 -7.18 12.48 0.11
N LYS A 90 -7.78 12.19 1.28
CA LYS A 90 -8.74 11.09 1.50
C LYS A 90 -9.74 10.89 0.37
N ASN A 91 -10.45 11.96 -0.05
CA ASN A 91 -11.49 11.85 -1.07
C ASN A 91 -10.92 11.42 -2.43
N LYS A 92 -9.75 11.94 -2.80
CA LYS A 92 -9.10 11.64 -4.08
C LYS A 92 -8.57 10.21 -4.10
N LEU A 93 -7.98 9.76 -2.99
CA LEU A 93 -7.53 8.38 -2.84
C LEU A 93 -8.71 7.39 -2.84
N LEU A 94 -9.79 7.71 -2.13
CA LEU A 94 -10.98 6.85 -2.05
C LEU A 94 -11.72 6.70 -3.39
N ALA A 95 -11.65 7.71 -4.26
CA ALA A 95 -12.22 7.67 -5.60
C ALA A 95 -11.64 6.53 -6.47
N LEU A 96 -10.39 6.10 -6.22
CA LEU A 96 -9.81 4.93 -6.90
C LEU A 96 -10.55 3.63 -6.58
N TYR A 97 -11.25 3.59 -5.45
CA TYR A 97 -11.95 2.42 -4.92
C TYR A 97 -13.47 2.53 -5.06
N GLU A 98 -13.99 3.51 -5.82
CA GLU A 98 -15.43 3.78 -5.91
C GLU A 98 -16.25 2.57 -6.36
N LYS A 99 -15.67 1.72 -7.21
CA LYS A 99 -16.30 0.50 -7.74
C LYS A 99 -16.00 -0.76 -6.90
N SER A 100 -15.24 -0.64 -5.81
CA SER A 100 -14.87 -1.78 -4.96
C SER A 100 -15.90 -1.99 -3.85
N ASP A 101 -16.29 -3.25 -3.63
CA ASP A 101 -17.08 -3.67 -2.47
C ASP A 101 -16.31 -3.54 -1.13
N LYS A 102 -15.02 -3.18 -1.18
CA LYS A 102 -14.16 -2.94 -0.02
C LYS A 102 -13.93 -1.46 0.27
N LYS A 103 -14.59 -0.54 -0.44
CA LYS A 103 -14.40 0.91 -0.30
C LYS A 103 -14.49 1.39 1.15
N GLU A 104 -15.48 0.93 1.92
CA GLU A 104 -15.66 1.29 3.33
C GLU A 104 -14.46 0.86 4.17
N ARG A 105 -13.96 -0.36 3.93
CA ARG A 105 -12.77 -0.86 4.62
C ARG A 105 -11.52 -0.08 4.22
N VAL A 106 -11.39 0.31 2.95
CA VAL A 106 -10.29 1.19 2.50
C VAL A 106 -10.37 2.55 3.18
N LYS A 107 -11.57 3.13 3.32
CA LYS A 107 -11.79 4.39 4.05
C LYS A 107 -11.33 4.30 5.51
N GLU A 108 -11.66 3.21 6.22
CA GLU A 108 -11.18 2.95 7.58
C GLU A 108 -9.65 2.93 7.65
N VAL A 109 -9.00 2.26 6.70
CA VAL A 109 -7.53 2.18 6.63
C VAL A 109 -6.91 3.55 6.37
N ILE A 110 -7.50 4.36 5.48
CA ILE A 110 -7.03 5.75 5.25
C ILE A 110 -7.10 6.56 6.55
N ASP A 111 -8.22 6.48 7.26
CA ASP A 111 -8.43 7.22 8.52
C ASP A 111 -7.51 6.73 9.63
N GLU A 112 -7.21 5.43 9.67
CA GLU A 112 -6.26 4.86 10.61
C GLU A 112 -4.84 5.33 10.34
N CYS A 113 -4.39 5.27 9.07
CA CYS A 113 -3.03 5.63 8.68
C CYS A 113 -2.77 7.14 8.71
N ALA A 114 -3.80 7.98 8.53
CA ALA A 114 -3.70 9.44 8.66
C ALA A 114 -3.30 9.92 10.07
N LYS A 115 -3.35 9.04 11.08
CA LYS A 115 -2.89 9.37 12.44
C LYS A 115 -1.36 9.43 12.56
N ILE A 116 -0.63 8.87 11.60
CA ILE A 116 0.84 8.85 11.58
C ILE A 116 1.36 10.26 11.35
N ASN A 117 2.15 10.79 12.29
CA ASN A 117 2.74 12.11 12.16
C ASN A 117 4.20 12.06 12.62
N GLU A 118 5.11 12.28 11.68
CA GLU A 118 6.54 12.37 11.95
C GLU A 118 6.99 13.83 11.95
N LYS A 119 8.20 14.08 12.47
CA LYS A 119 8.80 15.43 12.43
C LYS A 119 9.09 15.91 11.00
N ASN A 120 9.21 14.99 10.05
CA ASN A 120 9.57 15.26 8.67
C ASN A 120 8.44 14.78 7.74
N PRO A 121 7.86 15.64 6.89
CA PRO A 121 6.84 15.25 5.91
C PRO A 121 7.23 14.07 5.02
N LEU A 122 8.53 13.97 4.69
CA LEU A 122 9.07 12.86 3.91
C LEU A 122 8.92 11.51 4.64
N GLU A 123 9.17 11.51 5.94
CA GLU A 123 9.03 10.31 6.78
C GLU A 123 7.55 10.02 7.09
N THR A 124 6.73 11.07 7.29
CA THR A 124 5.28 10.93 7.41
C THR A 124 4.71 10.21 6.20
N MET A 125 4.96 10.72 4.99
CA MET A 125 4.50 10.10 3.75
C MET A 125 4.92 8.65 3.63
N TYR A 126 6.21 8.37 3.84
CA TYR A 126 6.73 7.01 3.73
C TYR A 126 6.01 6.03 4.66
N LYS A 127 5.82 6.41 5.93
CA LYS A 127 5.11 5.57 6.90
C LYS A 127 3.61 5.46 6.64
N VAL A 128 2.97 6.54 6.16
CA VAL A 128 1.56 6.53 5.74
C VAL A 128 1.37 5.56 4.57
N ILE A 129 2.24 5.57 3.55
CA ILE A 129 2.21 4.61 2.44
C ILE A 129 2.36 3.18 2.96
N LEU A 130 3.35 2.89 3.81
CA LEU A 130 3.57 1.56 4.35
C LEU A 130 2.35 1.06 5.15
N CYS A 131 1.78 1.91 6.01
CA CYS A 131 0.57 1.60 6.76
C CYS A 131 -0.61 1.27 5.83
N PHE A 132 -0.83 2.11 4.82
CA PHE A 132 -1.92 1.92 3.88
C PHE A 132 -1.73 0.62 3.09
N PHE A 133 -0.54 0.38 2.54
CA PHE A 133 -0.24 -0.81 1.77
C PHE A 133 -0.35 -2.08 2.60
N ASP A 134 0.11 -2.09 3.85
CA ASP A 134 0.00 -3.23 4.76
C ASP A 134 -1.47 -3.60 4.99
N LYS A 135 -2.29 -2.62 5.37
CA LYS A 135 -3.65 -2.83 5.88
C LYS A 135 -4.75 -2.83 4.83
N THR A 136 -4.51 -2.26 3.65
CA THR A 136 -5.54 -2.21 2.60
C THR A 136 -5.92 -3.64 2.17
N PRO A 137 -7.21 -3.96 2.07
CA PRO A 137 -7.67 -5.24 1.54
C PRO A 137 -7.62 -5.31 0.01
N VAL A 138 -7.22 -4.22 -0.67
CA VAL A 138 -7.26 -4.10 -2.13
C VAL A 138 -5.88 -3.74 -2.68
N LEU A 139 -5.44 -4.46 -3.71
CA LEU A 139 -4.33 -4.13 -4.57
C LEU A 139 -4.83 -3.44 -5.83
N LEU A 140 -4.10 -2.42 -6.27
CA LEU A 140 -4.35 -1.74 -7.52
C LEU A 140 -3.53 -2.43 -8.62
N GLU A 141 -4.18 -2.84 -9.70
CA GLU A 141 -3.53 -3.42 -10.87
C GLU A 141 -3.64 -2.49 -12.08
N VAL A 142 -2.57 -2.43 -12.86
CA VAL A 142 -2.55 -1.74 -14.15
C VAL A 142 -3.03 -2.71 -15.20
N GLN A 143 -4.01 -2.29 -16.00
CA GLN A 143 -4.34 -2.99 -17.23
C GLN A 143 -3.37 -2.52 -18.32
N LEU A 144 -2.58 -3.45 -18.85
CA LEU A 144 -1.79 -3.23 -20.06
C LEU A 144 -2.69 -3.66 -21.22
N ASP A 145 -3.30 -2.68 -21.90
CA ASP A 145 -4.01 -2.91 -23.16
C ASP A 145 -3.03 -3.13 -24.33
#